data_AF-A0A2E0QBZ3-F1
#
_entry.id   AF-A0A2E0QBZ3-F1
#
_cell.length_a   1.000
_cell.length_b   1.000
_cell.length_c   1.000
_cell.angle_alpha   90.00
_cell.angle_beta   90.00
_cell.angle_gamma   90.00
#
_symmetry.space_group_name_H-M   'P 1'
#
loop_
_entity.id
_entity.type
_entity.pdbx_description
1 polymer ?
#
loop_
_entity_poly.entity_id
_entity_poly.type
_entity_poly.pdbx_seq_one_letter_code
_entity_poly.pdbx_strand_id
1 'polypeptide(L)'
;MEQIDKKAVYDALGITEEQLKNADDEQGILEILTGIDGDGDICFAYIAVKPSLYLEYQQKVSMQEEIDLDYYGNVLYSKKGQYPSAGDQAEIEAKFGVDHVYATKFNRDVERLNQQSEGI
;
A
#
# COMPACT_ATOMS: atom_id res chain seq x y z
N MET A 1 -10.84 19.85 -1.42
CA MET A 1 -10.27 18.61 -0.87
C MET A 1 -9.34 19.00 0.24
N GLU A 2 -9.61 18.54 1.46
CA GLU A 2 -8.75 18.79 2.62
C GLU A 2 -7.43 18.04 2.44
N GLN A 3 -6.34 18.77 2.53
CA GLN A 3 -4.99 18.21 2.58
C GLN A 3 -4.88 17.52 3.96
N ILE A 4 -4.75 16.19 3.97
CA ILE A 4 -4.62 15.45 5.23
C ILE A 4 -3.33 15.93 5.91
N ASP A 5 -3.46 16.58 7.06
CA ASP A 5 -2.31 16.93 7.89
C ASP A 5 -1.74 15.64 8.49
N LYS A 6 -0.74 15.08 7.81
CA LYS A 6 -0.08 13.82 8.16
C LYS A 6 0.42 13.85 9.60
N LYS A 7 0.88 15.02 10.06
CA LYS A 7 1.36 15.21 11.42
C LYS A 7 0.21 15.05 12.41
N ALA A 8 -0.95 15.64 12.14
CA ALA A 8 -2.13 15.49 12.99
C ALA A 8 -2.61 14.03 13.10
N VAL A 9 -2.48 13.24 12.02
CA VAL A 9 -2.87 11.81 12.04
C VAL A 9 -1.89 10.97 12.86
N TYR A 10 -0.59 11.12 12.65
CA TYR A 10 0.41 10.37 13.41
C TYR A 10 0.47 10.80 14.89
N ASP A 11 0.31 12.10 15.16
CA ASP A 11 0.19 12.64 16.52
C ASP A 11 -1.07 12.07 17.22
N ALA A 12 -2.20 11.94 16.52
CA ALA A 12 -3.41 11.31 17.06
C ALA A 12 -3.25 9.80 17.34
N LEU A 13 -2.37 9.13 16.60
CA LEU A 13 -2.01 7.72 16.83
C LEU A 13 -0.89 7.55 17.89
N GLY A 14 -0.34 8.65 18.41
CA GLY A 14 0.74 8.64 19.39
C GLY A 14 2.07 8.15 18.84
N ILE A 15 2.28 8.23 17.52
CA ILE A 15 3.50 7.79 16.83
C ILE A 15 4.39 9.01 16.60
N THR A 16 5.62 8.94 17.10
CA THR A 16 6.61 10.01 16.91
C THR A 16 7.31 9.92 15.55
N GLU A 17 7.84 11.04 15.06
CA GLU A 17 8.65 11.09 13.83
C GLU A 17 9.85 10.13 13.89
N GLU A 18 10.47 9.98 15.06
CA GLU A 18 11.60 9.06 15.26
C GLU A 18 11.17 7.60 15.15
N GLN A 19 10.00 7.24 15.67
CA GLN A 19 9.44 5.89 15.51
C GLN A 19 9.07 5.59 14.06
N LEU A 20 8.53 6.57 13.32
CA LEU A 20 8.24 6.43 11.89
C LEU A 20 9.51 6.24 11.08
N LYS A 21 10.56 7.01 11.37
CA LYS A 21 11.85 6.89 10.70
C LYS A 21 12.51 5.54 10.96
N ASN A 22 12.51 5.08 12.21
CA ASN A 22 13.02 3.74 12.54
C ASN A 22 12.19 2.65 11.84
N ALA A 23 10.87 2.84 11.72
CA ALA A 23 10.01 1.92 10.99
C ALA A 23 10.31 1.91 9.49
N ASP A 24 10.66 3.04 8.86
CA ASP A 24 11.07 3.09 7.45
C ASP A 24 12.34 2.29 7.16
N ASP A 25 13.27 2.24 8.12
CA ASP A 25 14.55 1.52 7.98
C ASP A 25 14.38 0.00 8.23
N GLU A 26 13.41 -0.40 9.05
CA GLU A 26 13.20 -1.78 9.47
C GLU A 26 12.06 -2.50 8.73
N GLN A 27 11.05 -1.77 8.27
CA GLN A 27 9.78 -2.32 7.80
C GLN A 27 9.24 -1.54 6.60
N GLY A 28 8.49 -2.24 5.74
CA GLY A 28 7.73 -1.63 4.66
C GLY A 28 6.30 -2.15 4.67
N ILE A 29 5.36 -1.29 4.31
CA ILE A 29 3.95 -1.66 4.14
C ILE A 29 3.79 -2.22 2.72
N LEU A 30 3.48 -3.51 2.62
CA LEU A 30 3.29 -4.16 1.33
C LEU A 30 1.96 -3.73 0.70
N GLU A 31 2.05 -3.12 -0.48
CA GLU A 31 0.90 -2.70 -1.28
C GLU A 31 0.99 -3.28 -2.70
N ILE A 32 -0.17 -3.49 -3.30
CA ILE A 32 -0.29 -3.84 -4.72
C ILE A 32 -0.89 -2.63 -5.43
N LEU A 33 -0.13 -2.07 -6.36
CA LEU A 33 -0.60 -0.99 -7.23
C LEU A 33 -0.84 -1.54 -8.64
N THR A 34 -1.95 -1.14 -9.25
CA THR A 34 -2.17 -1.28 -10.69
C THR A 34 -2.22 0.12 -11.29
N GLY A 35 -1.55 0.31 -12.43
CA GLY A 35 -1.51 1.59 -13.12
C GLY A 35 -1.10 1.44 -14.58
N ILE A 36 -0.78 2.58 -15.19
CA ILE A 36 -0.18 2.69 -16.51
C ILE A 36 1.25 3.17 -16.30
N ASP A 37 2.23 2.51 -16.91
CA ASP A 37 3.63 2.92 -16.81
C ASP A 37 4.02 3.99 -17.85
N GLY A 38 5.29 4.42 -17.83
CA GLY A 38 5.81 5.45 -18.73
C GLY A 38 5.78 5.08 -20.22
N ASP A 39 5.61 3.79 -20.54
CA ASP A 39 5.45 3.32 -21.92
C ASP A 39 3.98 3.29 -22.38
N GLY A 40 3.05 3.59 -21.46
CA GLY A 40 1.61 3.55 -21.73
C GLY A 40 0.98 2.15 -21.57
N ASP A 41 1.73 1.19 -21.04
CA ASP A 41 1.20 -0.15 -20.81
C ASP A 41 0.58 -0.29 -19.42
N ILE A 42 -0.45 -1.12 -19.32
CA ILE A 42 -1.03 -1.51 -18.04
C ILE A 42 -0.05 -2.43 -17.32
N CYS A 43 0.25 -2.12 -16.07
CA CYS A 43 1.12 -2.93 -15.21
C CYS A 43 0.59 -2.98 -13.78
N PHE A 44 1.07 -3.98 -13.03
CA PHE A 44 0.96 -4.01 -11.59
C PHE A 44 2.35 -4.06 -10.95
N ALA A 45 2.45 -3.54 -9.73
CA ALA A 45 3.65 -3.54 -8.93
C ALA A 45 3.34 -3.87 -7.46
N TYR A 46 4.24 -4.64 -6.86
CA TYR A 46 4.32 -4.85 -5.43
C TYR A 46 5.36 -3.90 -4.88
N ILE A 47 4.93 -3.05 -3.96
CA ILE A 47 5.78 -2.03 -3.36
C ILE A 47 5.78 -2.20 -1.84
N ALA A 48 6.96 -2.17 -1.25
CA ALA A 48 7.14 -1.98 0.18
C ALA A 48 7.20 -0.47 0.45
N VAL A 49 6.05 0.13 0.74
CA VAL A 49 5.90 1.57 1.00
C VAL A 49 6.49 1.91 2.36
N LYS A 50 7.25 3.00 2.44
CA LYS A 50 7.77 3.53 3.70
C LYS A 50 6.61 3.95 4.61
N PRO A 51 6.50 3.44 5.85
CA PRO A 51 5.49 3.87 6.81
C PRO A 51 5.29 5.39 6.89
N SER A 52 6.37 6.18 6.89
CA SER A 52 6.29 7.64 6.95
C SER A 52 5.56 8.28 5.76
N LEU A 53 5.62 7.66 4.58
CA LEU A 53 5.05 8.17 3.35
C LEU A 53 3.70 7.52 2.99
N TYR A 54 3.26 6.53 3.76
CA TYR A 54 2.10 5.70 3.42
C TYR A 54 0.80 6.51 3.24
N LEU A 55 0.52 7.48 4.11
CA LEU A 55 -0.68 8.32 3.99
C LEU A 55 -0.67 9.20 2.73
N GLU A 56 0.51 9.71 2.37
CA GLU A 56 0.67 10.47 1.13
C GLU A 56 0.47 9.59 -0.10
N TYR A 57 1.08 8.41 -0.07
CA TYR A 57 0.93 7.40 -1.11
C TYR A 57 -0.54 7.05 -1.33
N GLN A 58 -1.28 6.71 -0.26
CA GLN A 58 -2.71 6.39 -0.33
C GLN A 58 -3.54 7.55 -0.90
N GLN A 59 -3.23 8.78 -0.51
CA GLN A 59 -3.90 9.96 -1.06
C GLN A 59 -3.69 10.04 -2.58
N LYS A 60 -2.45 9.90 -3.06
CA LYS A 60 -2.17 9.91 -4.51
C LYS A 60 -2.84 8.78 -5.26
N VAL A 61 -2.83 7.57 -4.71
CA VAL A 61 -3.54 6.41 -5.28
C VAL A 61 -5.03 6.72 -5.41
N SER A 62 -5.66 7.27 -4.35
CA SER A 62 -7.08 7.62 -4.37
C SER A 62 -7.43 8.70 -5.40
N MET A 63 -6.49 9.60 -5.69
CA MET A 63 -6.63 10.67 -6.67
C MET A 63 -6.26 10.25 -8.09
N GLN A 64 -5.77 9.01 -8.28
CA GLN A 64 -5.26 8.50 -9.55
C GLN A 64 -4.17 9.41 -10.15
N GLU A 65 -3.33 9.98 -9.28
CA GLU A 65 -2.21 10.82 -9.69
C GLU A 65 -1.02 9.98 -10.18
N GLU A 66 -0.07 10.65 -10.84
CA GLU A 66 1.22 10.07 -11.16
C GLU A 66 2.04 9.86 -9.87
N ILE A 67 2.59 8.65 -9.72
CA ILE A 67 3.32 8.22 -8.52
C ILE A 67 4.72 7.77 -8.91
N ASP A 68 5.72 8.43 -8.35
CA ASP A 68 7.11 7.94 -8.38
C ASP A 68 7.28 6.88 -7.29
N LEU A 69 7.29 5.61 -7.69
CA LEU A 69 7.36 4.48 -6.77
C LEU A 69 8.66 4.44 -5.97
N ASP A 70 9.78 4.90 -6.54
CA ASP A 70 11.09 4.89 -5.88
C ASP A 70 11.15 5.89 -4.72
N TYR A 71 10.34 6.96 -4.80
CA TYR A 71 10.19 7.91 -3.70
C TYR A 71 9.46 7.26 -2.51
N TYR A 72 8.32 6.62 -2.78
CA TYR A 72 7.42 6.09 -1.75
C TYR A 72 7.91 4.80 -1.11
N GLY A 73 8.73 4.00 -1.79
CA GLY A 73 9.14 2.70 -1.27
C GLY A 73 10.06 1.94 -2.20
N ASN A 74 10.18 0.65 -1.94
CA ASN A 74 10.95 -0.26 -2.79
C ASN A 74 9.99 -1.10 -3.63
N VAL A 75 10.13 -1.03 -4.95
CA VAL A 75 9.42 -1.96 -5.85
C VAL A 75 10.05 -3.34 -5.71
N LEU A 76 9.29 -4.29 -5.15
CA LEU A 76 9.71 -5.67 -4.95
C LEU A 76 9.54 -6.50 -6.22
N TYR A 77 8.46 -6.24 -6.94
CA TYR A 77 8.09 -6.95 -8.16
C TYR A 77 7.20 -6.06 -9.03
N SER A 78 7.35 -6.15 -10.35
CA SER A 78 6.42 -5.55 -11.29
C SER A 78 6.27 -6.41 -12.53
N LYS A 79 5.10 -6.35 -13.16
CA LYS A 79 4.81 -7.07 -14.39
C LYS A 79 3.69 -6.36 -15.16
N LYS A 80 3.72 -6.49 -16.49
CA LYS A 80 2.64 -6.03 -17.36
C LYS A 80 1.36 -6.85 -17.09
N GLY A 81 0.22 -6.20 -17.15
CA GLY A 81 -1.09 -6.77 -16.86
C GLY A 81 -1.84 -6.02 -15.76
N GLN A 82 -3.14 -6.27 -15.67
CA GLN A 82 -4.04 -5.53 -14.78
C GLN A 82 -3.97 -6.02 -13.32
N TYR A 83 -3.60 -7.28 -13.10
CA TYR A 83 -3.55 -7.89 -11.77
C TYR A 83 -2.57 -9.06 -11.74
N PRO A 84 -1.92 -9.35 -10.60
CA PRO A 84 -1.08 -10.53 -10.44
C PRO A 84 -1.88 -11.81 -10.63
N SER A 85 -1.34 -12.73 -11.44
CA SER A 85 -1.90 -14.09 -11.56
C SER A 85 -1.59 -14.92 -10.30
N ALA A 86 -2.30 -16.04 -10.10
CA ALA A 86 -1.99 -16.95 -8.98
C ALA A 86 -0.54 -17.46 -9.00
N GLY A 87 0.08 -17.58 -10.18
CA GLY A 87 1.49 -17.93 -10.32
C GLY A 87 2.41 -16.79 -9.87
N ASP A 88 2.09 -15.54 -10.24
CA ASP A 88 2.84 -14.36 -9.81
C ASP A 88 2.75 -14.18 -8.29
N GLN A 89 1.56 -14.39 -7.71
CA GLN A 89 1.36 -14.35 -6.25
C GLN A 89 2.23 -15.40 -5.54
N ALA A 90 2.17 -16.65 -5.97
CA ALA A 90 2.97 -17.72 -5.36
C ALA A 90 4.49 -17.48 -5.47
N GLU A 91 4.96 -16.91 -6.58
CA GLU A 91 6.37 -16.51 -6.75
C GLU A 91 6.77 -15.44 -5.73
N ILE A 92 5.93 -14.44 -5.52
CA ILE A 92 6.18 -13.30 -4.63
C ILE A 92 6.13 -13.73 -3.16
N GLU A 93 5.14 -14.54 -2.79
CA GLU A 93 5.03 -15.11 -1.43
C GLU A 93 6.27 -15.93 -1.08
N ALA A 94 6.73 -16.79 -2.01
CA ALA A 94 7.93 -17.59 -1.82
C ALA A 94 9.20 -16.73 -1.75
N LYS A 95 9.29 -15.67 -2.57
CA LYS A 95 10.49 -14.84 -2.70
C LYS A 95 10.66 -13.85 -1.55
N PHE A 96 9.57 -13.29 -1.05
CA PHE A 96 9.59 -12.21 -0.05
C PHE A 96 9.05 -12.63 1.32
N GLY A 97 8.57 -13.87 1.47
CA GLY A 97 8.04 -14.37 2.74
C GLY A 97 6.78 -13.61 3.21
N VAL A 98 6.05 -13.01 2.26
CA VAL A 98 4.81 -12.27 2.48
C VAL A 98 3.62 -13.19 2.25
N ASP A 99 2.55 -13.04 3.01
CA ASP A 99 1.34 -13.88 2.92
C ASP A 99 0.14 -13.04 2.44
N HIS A 100 -0.37 -13.29 1.22
CA HIS A 100 -1.50 -12.53 0.68
C HIS A 100 -2.84 -12.89 1.33
N VAL A 101 -2.90 -13.95 2.12
CA VAL A 101 -4.10 -14.33 2.90
C VAL A 101 -4.42 -13.24 3.92
N TYR A 102 -3.43 -12.47 4.39
CA TYR A 102 -3.64 -11.38 5.34
C TYR A 102 -4.42 -10.19 4.75
N ALA A 103 -4.13 -9.77 3.52
CA ALA A 103 -4.87 -8.68 2.86
C ALA A 103 -6.33 -9.07 2.57
N THR A 104 -6.56 -10.33 2.20
CA THR A 104 -7.91 -10.88 1.99
C THR A 104 -8.70 -10.97 3.29
N LYS A 105 -8.04 -11.34 4.39
CA LYS A 105 -8.65 -11.40 5.73
C LYS A 105 -8.93 -10.00 6.28
N PHE A 106 -8.01 -9.07 6.08
CA PHE A 106 -8.16 -7.66 6.48
C PHE A 106 -9.32 -6.97 5.73
N ASN A 107 -9.39 -7.11 4.40
CA ASN A 107 -10.50 -6.56 3.62
C ASN A 107 -11.85 -7.18 4.01
N ARG A 108 -11.89 -8.49 4.29
CA ARG A 108 -13.09 -9.16 4.80
C ARG A 108 -13.50 -8.66 6.18
N ASP A 109 -12.54 -8.38 7.06
CA ASP A 109 -12.81 -7.82 8.38
C ASP A 109 -13.28 -6.36 8.31
N VAL A 110 -12.75 -5.56 7.39
CA VAL A 110 -13.20 -4.18 7.10
C VAL A 110 -14.62 -4.16 6.52
N GLU A 111 -14.94 -5.02 5.55
CA GLU A 111 -16.29 -5.17 5.02
C GLU A 111 -17.29 -5.59 6.10
N ARG A 112 -16.88 -6.53 6.97
CA ARG A 112 -17.71 -7.00 8.08
C ARG A 112 -18.01 -5.91 9.10
N LEU A 113 -17.06 -5.01 9.37
CA LEU A 113 -17.25 -3.87 10.26
C LEU A 113 -18.16 -2.80 9.63
N ASN A 114 -18.02 -2.51 8.33
CA ASN A 114 -18.91 -1.57 7.63
C ASN A 114 -20.37 -2.05 7.56
N GLN A 115 -20.60 -3.35 7.35
CA GLN A 115 -21.97 -3.91 7.35
C GLN A 115 -22.64 -3.90 8.74
N GLN A 116 -21.87 -3.79 9.83
CA GLN A 116 -22.41 -3.66 11.17
C GLN A 116 -22.79 -2.22 11.54
N SER A 117 -22.28 -1.22 10.83
CA SER A 117 -22.59 0.20 11.04
C SER A 117 -23.79 0.70 10.24
N GLU A 118 -24.22 0.00 9.19
CA GLU A 118 -25.44 0.33 8.42
C GLU A 118 -26.71 -0.34 8.99
N GLY A 119 -26.59 -1.02 10.14
CA GLY A 119 -27.65 -1.76 10.81
C GLY A 119 -28.12 -1.18 12.15
N ILE A 120 -28.00 0.14 12.37
CA ILE A 120 -28.58 0.86 13.51
C ILE A 120 -29.38 2.07 13.02
#